data_AF-A0A6J1NYP5-F1
#
_entry.id   AF-A0A6J1NYP5-F1
#
_cell.length_a   1.000
_cell.length_b   1.000
_cell.length_c   1.000
_cell.angle_alpha   90.00
_cell.angle_beta   90.00
_cell.angle_gamma   90.00
#
_symmetry.space_group_name_H-M   'P 1'
#
loop_
_entity.id
_entity.type
_entity.pdbx_description
1 polymer ?
#
loop_
_entity_poly.entity_id
_entity_poly.type
_entity_poly.pdbx_seq_one_letter_code
_entity_poly.pdbx_strand_id
1 'polypeptide(L)'
;MIIIHELLHNLGFFHMQSAYERYNYVRINWGSAHNFYRMQRSQVNLLGLPYEYQSCMHYSTHAFSINGQPTIVATRSFSGTMGHMVYVTHWDWVRLRRHYNCPGAWNERDMQELKEEVDRTRPLMYSSLPQTEAVDKEIESTL
;
A
#
# COMPACT_ATOMS: atom_id res chain seq x y z
N MET A 1 -18.24 2.54 -5.70
CA MET A 1 -17.25 2.33 -4.61
C MET A 1 -17.06 3.52 -3.69
N ILE A 2 -17.42 4.75 -4.05
CA ILE A 2 -17.24 5.94 -3.18
C ILE A 2 -17.82 5.72 -1.76
N ILE A 3 -19.04 5.19 -1.67
CA ILE A 3 -19.67 4.89 -0.36
C ILE A 3 -18.80 3.95 0.50
N ILE A 4 -18.20 2.91 -0.11
CA ILE A 4 -17.35 1.96 0.63
C ILE A 4 -16.01 2.59 1.00
N HIS A 5 -15.42 3.41 0.12
CA HIS A 5 -14.20 4.17 0.42
C HIS A 5 -14.39 5.08 1.64
N GLU A 6 -15.47 5.86 1.65
CA GLU A 6 -15.79 6.74 2.79
C GLU A 6 -16.18 5.95 4.05
N LEU A 7 -16.82 4.78 3.90
CA LEU A 7 -17.08 3.89 5.02
C LEU A 7 -15.77 3.38 5.64
N LEU A 8 -14.79 2.97 4.82
CA LEU A 8 -13.49 2.53 5.30
C LEU A 8 -12.74 3.64 6.05
N HIS A 9 -12.85 4.90 5.60
CA HIS A 9 -12.36 6.04 6.37
C HIS A 9 -12.97 6.11 7.77
N ASN A 10 -14.29 5.96 7.88
CA ASN A 10 -14.98 5.94 9.19
C ASN A 10 -14.57 4.74 10.06
N LEU A 11 -14.15 3.64 9.43
CA LEU A 11 -13.64 2.44 10.11
C LEU A 11 -12.13 2.54 10.45
N GLY A 12 -11.51 3.71 10.27
CA GLY A 12 -10.13 3.97 10.69
C GLY A 12 -9.06 3.77 9.60
N PHE A 13 -9.46 3.61 8.34
CA PHE A 13 -8.52 3.42 7.23
C PHE A 13 -8.13 4.76 6.62
N PHE A 14 -6.83 4.99 6.47
CA PHE A 14 -6.29 6.12 5.73
C PHE A 14 -5.93 5.71 4.33
N HIS A 15 -5.74 6.71 3.45
CA HIS A 15 -5.34 6.42 2.09
C HIS A 15 -4.02 5.66 2.02
N MET A 16 -3.92 4.73 1.06
CA MET A 16 -2.76 3.86 0.92
C MET A 16 -1.47 4.65 0.66
N GLN A 17 -1.53 5.71 -0.16
CA GLN A 17 -0.38 6.60 -0.40
C GLN A 17 0.00 7.46 0.82
N SER A 18 -0.71 7.37 1.94
CA SER A 18 -0.34 8.00 3.21
C SER A 18 0.39 7.04 4.15
N ALA A 19 0.53 5.75 3.78
CA ALA A 19 1.26 4.75 4.56
C ALA A 19 2.70 5.20 4.89
N TYR A 20 3.18 4.81 6.07
CA TYR A 20 4.49 5.26 6.56
C TYR A 20 5.66 4.78 5.68
N GLU A 21 5.51 3.61 5.05
CA GLU A 21 6.50 2.97 4.16
C GLU A 21 6.30 3.28 2.67
N ARG A 22 5.38 4.19 2.32
CA ARG A 22 5.03 4.51 0.92
C ARG A 22 6.22 4.87 0.02
N TYR A 23 7.30 5.43 0.57
CA TYR A 23 8.45 5.90 -0.22
C TYR A 23 9.15 4.75 -0.94
N ASN A 24 8.97 3.52 -0.45
CA ASN A 24 9.46 2.31 -1.11
C ASN A 24 8.62 1.93 -2.34
N TYR A 25 7.44 2.52 -2.53
CA TYR A 25 6.44 2.11 -3.52
C TYR A 25 6.01 3.23 -4.46
N VAL A 26 5.91 4.46 -3.97
CA VAL A 26 5.47 5.62 -4.74
C VAL A 26 6.32 6.85 -4.44
N ARG A 27 6.55 7.64 -5.47
CA ARG A 27 7.11 8.99 -5.41
C ARG A 27 5.98 9.98 -5.61
N ILE A 28 5.88 10.96 -4.71
CA ILE A 28 4.94 12.06 -4.82
C ILE A 28 5.62 13.21 -5.56
N ASN A 29 5.07 13.61 -6.70
CA ASN A 29 5.46 14.84 -7.39
C ASN A 29 4.68 15.99 -6.75
N TRP A 30 5.42 16.96 -6.19
CA TRP A 30 4.92 18.02 -5.34
C TRP A 30 3.82 18.88 -5.99
N GLY A 31 2.56 18.46 -5.78
CA GLY A 31 1.37 19.30 -5.76
C GLY A 31 1.00 19.68 -4.31
N SER A 32 -0.27 20.05 -4.07
CA SER A 32 -0.78 20.47 -2.75
C SER A 32 -0.36 19.52 -1.60
N ALA A 33 0.57 19.96 -0.76
CA ALA A 33 1.30 19.09 0.17
C ALA A 33 0.39 18.36 1.19
N HIS A 34 -0.72 18.98 1.61
CA HIS A 34 -1.57 18.43 2.66
C HIS A 34 -2.29 17.14 2.27
N ASN A 35 -2.67 16.99 1.00
CA ASN A 35 -3.35 15.79 0.48
C ASN A 35 -2.43 14.56 0.40
N PHE A 36 -1.12 14.77 0.54
CA PHE A 36 -0.10 13.71 0.46
C PHE A 36 0.71 13.59 1.74
N TYR A 37 0.20 14.12 2.86
CA TYR A 37 0.87 13.95 4.15
C TYR A 37 0.99 12.48 4.52
N ARG A 38 2.18 12.13 5.00
CA ARG A 38 2.48 10.79 5.46
C ARG A 38 2.02 10.63 6.88
N MET A 39 1.42 9.49 7.16
CA MET A 39 1.11 9.07 8.52
C MET A 39 2.36 8.46 9.16
N GLN A 40 2.56 8.70 10.46
CA GLN A 40 3.64 8.09 11.21
C GLN A 40 3.34 6.62 11.50
N ARG A 41 4.38 5.82 11.76
CA ARG A 41 4.24 4.39 12.11
C ARG A 41 3.39 4.16 13.37
N SER A 42 3.33 5.15 14.27
CA SER A 42 2.46 5.14 15.46
C SER A 42 0.98 5.35 15.14
N GLN A 43 0.64 5.84 13.95
CA GLN A 43 -0.73 6.21 13.57
C GLN A 43 -1.36 5.22 12.59
N VAL A 44 -0.56 4.52 11.78
CA VAL A 44 -1.05 3.58 10.77
C VAL A 44 -0.27 2.28 10.78
N ASN A 45 -0.96 1.19 10.44
CA ASN A 45 -0.38 -0.14 10.33
C ASN A 45 -1.01 -0.90 9.15
N LEU A 46 -0.19 -1.59 8.34
CA LEU A 46 -0.67 -2.49 7.29
C LEU A 46 -1.05 -3.88 7.81
N LEU A 47 -0.80 -4.17 9.10
CA LEU A 47 -1.17 -5.42 9.78
C LEU A 47 -0.55 -6.65 9.12
N GLY A 48 0.72 -6.52 8.71
CA GLY A 48 1.49 -7.57 8.04
C GLY A 48 1.11 -7.80 6.57
N LEU A 49 0.27 -6.94 5.99
CA LEU A 49 -0.07 -6.99 4.56
C LEU A 49 0.87 -6.07 3.74
N PRO A 50 1.04 -6.33 2.43
CA PRO A 50 1.90 -5.52 1.58
C PRO A 50 1.23 -4.19 1.23
N TYR A 51 2.03 -3.25 0.73
CA TYR A 51 1.49 -2.04 0.10
C TYR A 51 0.73 -2.41 -1.18
N GLU A 52 -0.51 -1.96 -1.31
CA GLU A 52 -1.37 -2.36 -2.41
C GLU A 52 -1.73 -1.18 -3.32
N TYR A 53 -1.14 -1.14 -4.52
CA TYR A 53 -1.41 -0.10 -5.52
C TYR A 53 -2.88 -0.07 -5.97
N GLN A 54 -3.55 -1.22 -5.94
CA GLN A 54 -4.94 -1.39 -6.34
C GLN A 54 -5.93 -1.23 -5.19
N SER A 55 -5.47 -0.93 -3.97
CA SER A 55 -6.39 -0.72 -2.85
C SER A 55 -7.42 0.33 -3.22
N CYS A 56 -8.69 0.09 -2.84
CA CYS A 56 -9.73 1.09 -3.04
C CYS A 56 -9.48 2.35 -2.20
N MET A 57 -8.54 2.30 -1.24
CA MET A 57 -8.04 3.43 -0.47
C MET A 57 -6.83 4.13 -1.11
N HIS A 58 -6.33 3.70 -2.28
CA HIS A 58 -5.22 4.37 -2.96
C HIS A 58 -5.74 5.51 -3.85
N TYR A 59 -5.07 6.67 -3.86
CA TYR A 59 -5.37 7.72 -4.83
C TYR A 59 -4.99 7.36 -6.27
N SER A 60 -5.62 8.03 -7.24
CA SER A 60 -5.21 7.89 -8.64
C SER A 60 -3.86 8.57 -8.90
N THR A 61 -3.20 8.17 -9.98
CA THR A 61 -1.90 8.74 -10.39
C THR A 61 -1.92 10.24 -10.63
N HIS A 62 -3.09 10.81 -10.91
CA HIS A 62 -3.30 12.24 -11.22
C HIS A 62 -4.12 12.96 -10.13
N ALA A 63 -4.31 12.35 -8.96
CA ALA A 63 -5.09 12.96 -7.88
C ALA A 63 -4.55 14.36 -7.55
N PHE A 64 -5.44 15.35 -7.49
CA PHE A 64 -5.10 16.76 -7.24
C PHE A 64 -4.08 17.39 -8.21
N SER A 65 -3.90 16.81 -9.40
CA SER A 65 -3.06 17.42 -10.43
C SER A 65 -3.69 18.73 -10.94
N ILE A 66 -2.89 19.78 -11.00
CA ILE A 66 -3.29 21.10 -11.53
C ILE A 66 -2.83 21.33 -12.96
N ASN A 67 -1.82 20.56 -13.41
CA ASN A 67 -1.15 20.71 -14.70
C ASN A 67 -1.33 19.47 -15.59
N GLY A 68 -2.22 18.55 -15.18
CA GLY A 68 -2.48 17.29 -15.88
C GLY A 68 -1.33 16.28 -15.79
N GLN A 69 -0.25 16.56 -15.05
CA GLN A 69 0.86 15.62 -14.86
C GLN A 69 0.60 14.68 -13.68
N PRO A 70 1.18 13.47 -13.67
CA PRO A 70 1.05 12.55 -12.54
C PRO A 70 1.61 13.14 -11.23
N THR A 71 0.80 13.11 -10.18
CA THR A 71 1.17 13.50 -8.81
C THR A 71 1.70 12.32 -8.00
N ILE A 72 1.29 11.09 -8.35
CA ILE A 72 1.78 9.84 -7.75
C ILE A 72 2.38 8.97 -8.84
N VAL A 73 3.64 8.60 -8.68
CA VAL A 73 4.39 7.75 -9.62
C VAL A 73 4.88 6.51 -8.89
N ALA A 74 4.59 5.32 -9.41
CA ALA A 74 5.14 4.09 -8.86
C ALA A 74 6.66 4.06 -8.99
N THR A 75 7.36 3.63 -7.95
CA THR A 75 8.81 3.37 -7.98
C THR A 75 9.14 1.90 -8.26
N ARG A 76 8.13 1.02 -8.19
CA ARG A 76 8.24 -0.42 -8.45
C ARG A 76 7.26 -0.83 -9.54
N SER A 77 7.60 -1.89 -10.26
CA SER A 77 6.67 -2.52 -11.19
C SER A 77 5.46 -3.07 -10.43
N PHE A 78 4.27 -2.83 -10.95
CA PHE A 78 3.02 -3.34 -10.40
C PHE A 78 2.02 -3.56 -11.53
N SER A 79 1.05 -4.45 -11.29
CA SER A 79 -0.09 -4.66 -12.18
C SER A 79 -1.32 -3.89 -11.70
N GLY A 80 -2.16 -3.50 -12.65
CA GLY A 80 -3.44 -2.86 -12.36
C GLY A 80 -3.37 -1.34 -12.32
N THR A 81 -4.35 -0.73 -11.64
CA THR A 81 -4.59 0.72 -11.73
C THR A 81 -4.72 1.34 -10.34
N MET A 82 -3.93 2.36 -10.04
CA MET A 82 -4.09 3.15 -8.82
C MET A 82 -5.35 4.02 -8.89
N GLY A 83 -6.08 4.10 -7.78
CA GLY A 83 -7.28 4.93 -7.69
C GLY A 83 -8.50 4.42 -8.45
N HIS A 84 -8.55 3.12 -8.74
CA HIS A 84 -9.77 2.54 -9.27
C HIS A 84 -10.88 2.53 -8.23
N MET A 85 -12.11 2.77 -8.67
CA MET A 85 -13.30 2.81 -7.81
C MET A 85 -14.33 1.77 -8.24
N VAL A 86 -13.87 0.56 -8.58
CA VAL A 86 -14.71 -0.54 -9.11
C VAL A 86 -14.99 -1.62 -8.07
N TYR A 87 -14.00 -2.04 -7.30
CA TYR A 87 -14.11 -3.11 -6.30
C TYR A 87 -13.20 -2.83 -5.09
N VAL A 88 -13.47 -3.56 -4.00
CA VAL A 88 -12.61 -3.66 -2.82
C VAL A 88 -11.72 -4.89 -3.01
N THR A 89 -10.41 -4.76 -2.79
CA THR A 89 -9.49 -5.87 -3.01
C THR A 89 -9.61 -6.92 -1.91
N HIS A 90 -9.07 -8.12 -2.16
CA HIS A 90 -8.96 -9.15 -1.12
C HIS A 90 -8.17 -8.65 0.08
N TRP A 91 -7.04 -7.97 -0.14
CA TRP A 91 -6.20 -7.47 0.94
C TRP A 91 -6.84 -6.31 1.71
N ASP A 92 -7.66 -5.47 1.08
CA ASP A 92 -8.49 -4.48 1.79
C ASP A 92 -9.43 -5.18 2.81
N TRP A 93 -10.11 -6.26 2.40
CA TRP A 93 -10.99 -7.04 3.28
C TRP A 93 -10.23 -7.76 4.39
N VAL A 94 -9.08 -8.37 4.08
CA VAL A 94 -8.21 -9.01 5.09
C VAL A 94 -7.75 -7.97 6.10
N ARG A 95 -7.32 -6.78 5.65
CA ARG A 95 -6.87 -5.69 6.52
C ARG A 95 -7.98 -5.21 7.45
N LEU A 96 -9.19 -5.05 6.93
CA LEU A 96 -10.37 -4.70 7.74
C LEU A 96 -10.66 -5.74 8.82
N ARG A 97 -10.68 -7.04 8.45
CA ARG A 97 -10.89 -8.14 9.39
C ARG A 97 -9.80 -8.18 10.46
N ARG A 98 -8.53 -7.98 10.10
CA ARG A 98 -7.41 -7.91 11.05
C ARG A 98 -7.52 -6.71 11.98
N HIS A 99 -7.94 -5.56 11.47
CA HIS A 99 -8.07 -4.33 12.27
C HIS A 99 -9.07 -4.48 13.42
N TYR A 100 -10.18 -5.19 13.18
CA TYR A 100 -11.20 -5.47 14.19
C TYR A 100 -11.09 -6.85 14.84
N ASN A 101 -9.99 -7.57 14.64
CA ASN A 101 -9.77 -8.93 15.16
C ASN A 101 -10.96 -9.88 14.92
N CYS A 102 -11.56 -9.81 13.72
CA CYS A 102 -12.66 -10.69 13.37
C CYS A 102 -12.21 -12.17 13.38
N PRO A 103 -13.12 -13.12 13.70
CA PRO A 103 -12.81 -14.54 13.61
C PRO A 103 -12.23 -14.91 12.23
N GLY A 104 -11.10 -15.61 12.23
CA GLY A 104 -10.42 -16.05 11.01
C GLY A 104 -9.63 -14.96 10.28
N ALA A 105 -9.44 -13.75 10.83
CA ALA A 105 -8.65 -12.69 10.19
C ALA A 105 -7.15 -13.05 9.99
N TRP A 106 -6.67 -14.04 10.74
CA TRP A 106 -5.28 -14.51 10.76
C TRP A 106 -5.19 -15.99 10.33
N ASN A 107 -6.10 -16.43 9.46
CA ASN A 107 -6.13 -17.83 9.01
C ASN A 107 -4.89 -18.17 8.16
N GLU A 108 -4.54 -19.46 8.18
CA GLU A 108 -3.34 -19.98 7.50
C GLU A 108 -3.38 -19.79 5.97
N ARG A 109 -4.57 -19.82 5.36
CA ARG A 109 -4.74 -19.62 3.91
C ARG A 109 -4.29 -18.22 3.49
N ASP A 110 -4.83 -17.18 4.13
CA ASP A 110 -4.48 -15.79 3.83
C ASP A 110 -2.98 -15.53 4.09
N MET A 111 -2.39 -16.21 5.10
CA MET A 111 -0.96 -16.13 5.38
C MET A 111 -0.10 -16.84 4.34
N GLN A 112 -0.58 -17.96 3.77
CA GLN A 112 0.10 -18.69 2.70
C GLN A 112 0.03 -17.92 1.38
N GLU A 113 -1.14 -17.39 1.00
CA GLU A 113 -1.33 -16.52 -0.16
C GLU A 113 -0.42 -15.28 -0.08
N LEU A 114 -0.29 -14.69 1.12
CA LEU A 114 0.60 -13.57 1.36
C LEU A 114 2.07 -13.94 1.12
N LYS A 115 2.53 -15.09 1.61
CA LYS A 115 3.91 -15.55 1.40
C LYS A 115 4.21 -15.73 -0.08
N GLU A 116 3.29 -16.37 -0.80
CA GLU A 116 3.42 -16.60 -2.25
C GLU A 116 3.46 -15.27 -3.03
N GLU A 117 2.63 -14.28 -2.67
CA GLU A 117 2.65 -12.95 -3.25
C GLU A 117 3.98 -12.22 -2.99
N VAL A 118 4.48 -12.28 -1.76
CA VAL A 118 5.76 -11.69 -1.38
C VAL A 118 6.90 -12.34 -2.15
N ASP A 119 6.95 -13.66 -2.23
CA ASP A 119 8.02 -14.37 -2.95
C ASP A 119 7.98 -14.09 -4.45
N ARG A 120 6.77 -13.95 -5.03
CA ARG A 120 6.59 -13.54 -6.44
C ARG A 120 7.07 -12.12 -6.72
N THR A 121 6.80 -11.19 -5.79
CA THR A 121 7.12 -9.76 -5.99
C THR A 121 8.52 -9.37 -5.51
N ARG A 122 9.15 -10.22 -4.70
CA ARG A 122 10.50 -10.01 -4.15
C ARG A 122 11.54 -9.68 -5.23
N PRO A 123 11.68 -10.43 -6.35
CA PRO A 123 12.66 -10.08 -7.40
C PRO A 123 12.39 -8.71 -8.06
N LEU A 124 11.11 -8.33 -8.18
CA LEU A 124 10.70 -7.03 -8.74
C LEU A 124 11.05 -5.87 -7.78
N MET A 125 10.98 -6.10 -6.47
CA MET A 125 11.44 -5.14 -5.47
C MET A 125 12.97 -4.95 -5.49
N TYR A 126 13.76 -6.03 -5.60
CA TYR A 126 15.22 -5.93 -5.60
C TYR A 126 15.81 -5.34 -6.89
N SER A 127 15.20 -5.62 -8.04
CA SER A 127 15.63 -5.05 -9.33
C SER A 127 15.43 -3.52 -9.43
N SER A 128 14.63 -2.92 -8.54
CA SER A 128 14.31 -1.49 -8.51
C SER A 128 14.97 -0.73 -7.36
N LEU A 129 15.66 -1.42 -6.45
CA LEU A 129 16.46 -0.80 -5.38
C LEU A 129 17.86 -0.47 -5.92
N PRO A 130 18.45 0.69 -5.56
CA PRO A 130 19.85 0.96 -5.87
C PRO A 130 20.71 -0.10 -5.16
N GLN A 131 21.45 -0.88 -5.94
CA GLN A 131 22.36 -1.91 -5.44
C GLN A 131 23.43 -1.24 -4.57
N THR A 132 23.24 -1.28 -3.25
CA THR A 132 24.25 -0.85 -2.29
C THR A 132 24.30 -1.88 -1.17
N GLU A 133 25.52 -2.20 -0.73
CA GLU A 133 25.87 -3.26 0.24
C GLU A 133 25.19 -3.12 1.62
N ALA A 134 24.46 -2.02 1.87
CA ALA A 134 23.73 -1.79 3.11
C ALA A 134 22.38 -2.54 3.18
N VAL A 135 21.76 -2.86 2.03
CA VAL A 135 20.44 -3.50 1.98
C VAL A 135 20.50 -4.96 2.44
N ASP A 136 21.56 -5.68 2.10
CA ASP A 136 21.71 -7.11 2.40
C ASP A 136 21.80 -7.40 3.91
N LYS A 137 22.28 -6.44 4.70
CA LYS A 137 22.44 -6.61 6.16
C LYS A 137 21.15 -6.43 6.97
N GLU A 138 20.13 -5.74 6.43
CA GLU A 138 18.86 -5.50 7.15
C GLU A 138 17.86 -6.67 6.97
N ILE A 139 18.04 -7.46 5.91
CA ILE A 139 17.19 -8.61 5.58
C ILE A 139 17.55 -9.84 6.42
N GLU A 140 18.85 -10.07 6.67
CA GLU A 140 19.29 -11.18 7.53
C GLU A 140 18.92 -10.99 9.02
N SER A 141 18.67 -9.76 9.48
CA SER A 141 18.30 -9.49 10.87
C SER A 141 16.80 -9.62 11.17
N THR A 142 15.98 -9.93 10.17
CA THR A 142 14.51 -9.99 10.29
C THR A 142 13.94 -11.39 9.98
N LEU A 143 14.81 -12.39 9.82
CA LEU A 143 14.48 -13.83 9.85
C LEU A 143 14.88 -14.41 11.22
#